data_AF-G5ARX3-F1
#
_entry.id   AF-G5ARX3-F1
#
_cell.length_a   1.000
_cell.length_b   1.000
_cell.length_c   1.000
_cell.angle_alpha   90.00
_cell.angle_beta   90.00
_cell.angle_gamma   90.00
#
_symmetry.space_group_name_H-M   'P 1'
#
loop_
_entity.id
_entity.type
_entity.pdbx_description
1 polymer ?
#
loop_
_entity_poly.entity_id
_entity_poly.type
_entity_poly.pdbx_seq_one_letter_code
_entity_poly.pdbx_strand_id
1 'polypeptide(L)'
;MKSLGPDVPELIILPVYSALPSEMQTGIFDPAPLGIWKVVIVTNITETSLTIDGIYYVVDPGFVKQKVYNSKTGIDQLVVTPISQGQWHRL
;
A
#
# COMPACT_ATOMS: atom_id res chain seq x y z
N MET A 1 -0.68 -17.81 -12.55
CA MET A 1 0.37 -17.18 -11.73
C MET A 1 1.61 -18.06 -11.88
N LYS A 2 2.73 -17.57 -12.42
CA LYS A 2 3.98 -18.37 -12.42
C LYS A 2 4.25 -18.73 -10.96
N SER A 3 4.31 -20.02 -10.62
CA SER A 3 4.68 -20.39 -9.26
C SER A 3 6.10 -19.88 -9.04
N LEU A 4 6.30 -19.17 -7.95
CA LEU A 4 7.63 -18.91 -7.44
C LEU A 4 8.31 -20.29 -7.24
N GLY A 5 9.60 -20.38 -7.50
CA GLY A 5 10.33 -21.64 -7.39
C GLY A 5 10.23 -22.22 -5.96
N PRO A 6 10.62 -23.50 -5.76
CA PRO A 6 10.55 -24.15 -4.46
C PRO A 6 11.39 -23.45 -3.37
N ASP A 7 12.35 -22.61 -3.77
CA ASP A 7 13.24 -21.88 -2.87
C ASP A 7 12.60 -20.59 -2.29
N VAL A 8 11.40 -20.21 -2.77
CA VAL A 8 10.72 -18.99 -2.31
C VAL A 8 9.75 -19.34 -1.19
N PRO A 9 9.86 -18.68 -0.02
CA PRO A 9 8.89 -18.83 1.07
C PRO A 9 7.47 -18.56 0.60
N GLU A 10 6.50 -19.20 1.24
CA GLU A 10 5.09 -18.92 1.01
C GLU A 10 4.80 -17.44 1.29
N LEU A 11 3.90 -16.83 0.51
CA LEU A 11 3.54 -15.42 0.63
C LEU A 11 2.07 -15.30 1.04
N ILE A 12 1.81 -14.53 2.09
CA ILE A 12 0.45 -14.04 2.43
C ILE A 12 0.34 -12.61 1.94
N ILE A 13 -0.63 -12.34 1.07
CA ILE A 13 -0.85 -11.01 0.49
C ILE A 13 -2.10 -10.38 1.13
N LEU A 14 -1.92 -9.21 1.74
CA LEU A 14 -2.99 -8.47 2.43
C LEU A 14 -3.17 -7.08 1.79
N PRO A 15 -4.24 -6.86 0.99
CA PRO A 15 -4.52 -5.55 0.43
C PRO A 15 -5.20 -4.63 1.46
N VAL A 16 -4.86 -3.33 1.45
CA VAL A 16 -5.46 -2.30 2.30
C VAL A 16 -5.76 -1.05 1.49
N TYR A 17 -7.04 -0.66 1.47
CA TYR A 17 -7.54 0.53 0.81
C TYR A 17 -8.85 1.00 1.46
N SER A 18 -9.27 2.23 1.17
CA SER A 18 -10.38 2.93 1.87
C SER A 18 -11.70 2.16 1.93
N ALA A 19 -12.03 1.43 0.87
CA ALA A 19 -13.31 0.72 0.75
C ALA A 19 -13.28 -0.69 1.36
N LEU A 20 -12.18 -1.11 1.97
CA LEU A 20 -12.07 -2.42 2.59
C LEU A 20 -12.79 -2.45 3.96
N PRO A 21 -13.56 -3.50 4.30
CA PRO A 21 -14.15 -3.65 5.63
C PRO A 21 -13.11 -3.63 6.75
N SER A 22 -13.45 -3.04 7.91
CA SER A 22 -12.52 -2.89 9.04
C SER A 22 -11.93 -4.21 9.52
N GLU A 23 -12.71 -5.29 9.53
CA GLU A 23 -12.26 -6.64 9.91
C GLU A 23 -11.11 -7.15 9.02
N MET A 24 -11.14 -6.81 7.74
CA MET A 24 -10.06 -7.16 6.80
C MET A 24 -8.85 -6.24 6.94
N GLN A 25 -9.06 -4.99 7.36
CA GLN A 25 -7.97 -4.07 7.67
C GLN A 25 -7.21 -4.51 8.93
N THR A 26 -7.88 -5.08 9.92
CA THR A 26 -7.21 -5.52 11.17
C THR A 26 -6.23 -6.67 10.98
N GLY A 27 -6.44 -7.52 9.97
CA GLY A 27 -5.55 -8.66 9.71
C GLY A 27 -4.11 -8.28 9.34
N ILE A 28 -3.83 -7.02 8.97
CA ILE A 28 -2.46 -6.57 8.68
C ILE A 28 -1.60 -6.43 9.93
N PHE A 29 -2.23 -6.27 11.10
CA PHE A 29 -1.54 -6.14 12.38
C PHE A 29 -1.14 -7.48 12.97
N ASP A 30 -1.71 -8.58 12.48
CA ASP A 30 -1.32 -9.92 12.93
C ASP A 30 0.12 -10.23 12.52
N PRO A 31 0.91 -10.90 13.39
CA PRO A 31 2.28 -11.28 13.06
C PRO A 31 2.30 -12.29 11.90
N ALA A 32 3.35 -12.22 11.08
CA ALA A 32 3.54 -13.20 10.02
C ALA A 32 3.79 -14.60 10.62
N PRO A 33 3.13 -15.67 10.13
CA PRO A 33 3.43 -17.04 10.54
C PRO A 33 4.89 -17.41 10.26
N LEU A 34 5.44 -18.34 11.06
CA LEU A 34 6.81 -18.81 10.88
C LEU A 34 7.02 -19.44 9.50
N GLY A 35 8.06 -18.99 8.79
CA GLY A 35 8.41 -19.50 7.46
C GLY A 35 7.58 -18.92 6.30
N ILE A 36 6.67 -17.97 6.58
CA ILE A 36 5.81 -17.33 5.59
C ILE A 36 6.08 -15.82 5.58
N TRP A 37 6.18 -15.22 4.40
CA TRP A 37 6.34 -13.77 4.26
C TRP A 37 4.99 -13.08 4.14
N LYS A 38 4.80 -12.02 4.93
CA LYS A 38 3.64 -11.15 4.86
C LYS A 38 3.92 -9.99 3.91
N VAL A 39 3.11 -9.87 2.86
CA VAL A 39 3.16 -8.77 1.88
C VAL A 39 1.92 -7.93 2.04
N VAL A 40 2.08 -6.70 2.53
CA VAL A 40 0.97 -5.76 2.69
C VAL A 40 0.97 -4.80 1.50
N ILE A 41 -0.13 -4.78 0.74
CA ILE A 41 -0.30 -3.88 -0.40
C ILE A 41 -1.20 -2.74 0.03
N VAL A 42 -0.63 -1.56 0.19
CA VAL A 42 -1.34 -0.37 0.66
C VAL A 42 -1.46 0.67 -0.43
N THR A 43 -2.52 1.47 -0.34
CA THR A 43 -2.58 2.76 -1.00
C THR A 43 -2.10 3.85 -0.03
N ASN A 44 -1.80 5.02 -0.56
CA ASN A 44 -1.35 6.23 0.16
C ASN A 44 -2.29 6.71 1.29
N ILE A 45 -3.40 6.01 1.54
CA ILE A 45 -4.24 6.14 2.73
C ILE A 45 -3.47 5.79 4.01
N THR A 46 -2.42 4.96 3.93
CA THR A 46 -1.59 4.60 5.10
C THR A 46 -0.37 5.50 5.32
N GLU A 47 -0.12 6.49 4.45
CA GLU A 47 1.10 7.32 4.43
C GLU A 47 1.30 8.20 5.69
N THR A 48 0.36 8.23 6.64
CA THR A 48 0.47 9.19 7.77
C THR A 48 -0.01 8.69 9.13
N SER A 49 -0.54 7.47 9.28
CA SER A 49 -1.13 7.10 10.58
C SER A 49 -1.15 5.61 10.94
N LEU A 50 -0.61 4.73 10.10
CA LEU A 50 -0.71 3.28 10.34
C LEU A 50 0.68 2.63 10.38
N THR A 51 1.15 2.34 11.58
CA THR A 51 2.40 1.61 11.81
C THR A 51 2.10 0.11 11.83
N ILE A 52 2.75 -0.65 10.95
CA ILE A 52 2.70 -2.12 10.96
C ILE A 52 4.04 -2.61 11.50
N ASP A 53 3.99 -3.33 12.62
CA ASP A 53 5.19 -3.93 13.20
C ASP A 53 5.72 -5.06 12.32
N GLY A 54 7.05 -5.19 12.26
CA GLY A 54 7.74 -6.24 11.51
C GLY A 54 7.86 -6.02 10.01
N ILE A 55 7.71 -4.77 9.53
CA ILE A 55 8.05 -4.40 8.15
C ILE A 55 9.57 -4.22 8.03
N TYR A 56 10.20 -5.03 7.18
CA TYR A 56 11.64 -4.96 6.88
C TYR A 56 11.94 -4.27 5.55
N TYR A 57 11.00 -4.33 4.61
CA TYR A 57 11.17 -3.84 3.25
C TYR A 57 9.97 -2.99 2.85
N VAL A 58 10.26 -1.86 2.22
CA VAL A 58 9.27 -0.96 1.65
C VAL A 58 9.57 -0.83 0.16
N VAL A 59 8.54 -1.00 -0.66
CA VAL A 59 8.62 -0.82 -2.12
C VAL A 59 7.67 0.30 -2.50
N ASP A 60 8.22 1.44 -2.88
CA ASP A 60 7.45 2.60 -3.34
C ASP A 60 7.64 2.78 -4.86
N PRO A 61 6.58 2.68 -5.67
CA PRO A 61 6.65 2.95 -7.10
C PRO A 61 6.80 4.45 -7.43
N GLY A 62 6.60 5.35 -6.47
CA GLY A 62 6.75 6.79 -6.64
C GLY A 62 5.55 7.48 -7.30
N PHE A 63 4.34 6.90 -7.21
CA PHE A 63 3.13 7.45 -7.81
C PHE A 63 1.96 7.54 -6.82
N VAL A 64 1.14 8.57 -6.98
CA VAL A 64 -0.04 8.87 -6.15
C VAL A 64 -1.24 9.15 -7.06
N LYS A 65 -2.45 8.71 -6.66
CA LYS A 65 -3.70 9.25 -7.22
C LYS A 65 -4.07 10.51 -6.46
N GLN A 66 -3.91 11.66 -7.09
CA GLN A 66 -4.23 12.95 -6.51
C GLN A 66 -5.50 13.55 -7.13
N LYS A 67 -6.30 14.21 -6.29
CA LYS A 67 -7.43 15.02 -6.73
C LYS A 67 -6.91 16.35 -7.29
N VAL A 68 -7.16 16.60 -8.57
CA VAL A 68 -6.74 17.81 -9.29
C VAL A 68 -7.97 18.55 -9.77
N TYR A 69 -8.09 19.81 -9.39
CA TYR A 69 -9.18 20.68 -9.83
C TYR A 69 -8.81 21.34 -11.16
N ASN A 70 -9.66 21.18 -12.17
CA ASN A 70 -9.53 21.89 -13.44
C ASN A 70 -10.43 23.14 -13.45
N SER A 71 -9.82 24.32 -13.30
CA SER A 71 -10.53 25.59 -13.24
C SER A 71 -11.24 25.98 -14.54
N LYS A 72 -10.85 25.43 -15.69
CA LYS A 72 -11.49 25.70 -16.98
C LYS A 72 -12.80 24.93 -17.15
N THR A 73 -12.84 23.70 -16.67
CA THR A 73 -14.02 22.83 -16.78
C THR A 73 -14.88 22.84 -15.52
N GLY A 74 -14.35 23.35 -14.40
CA GLY A 74 -15.02 23.37 -13.10
C GLY A 74 -15.17 21.98 -12.46
N ILE A 75 -14.34 21.01 -12.87
CA ILE A 75 -14.47 19.60 -12.49
C ILE A 75 -13.23 19.14 -11.74
N ASP A 76 -13.45 18.36 -10.68
CA ASP A 76 -12.43 17.59 -9.99
C ASP A 76 -12.13 16.28 -10.72
N GLN A 77 -10.85 16.00 -10.94
CA GLN A 77 -10.38 14.76 -11.56
C GLN A 77 -9.40 14.03 -10.65
N LEU A 78 -9.39 12.70 -10.72
CA LEU A 78 -8.38 11.87 -10.08
C LEU A 78 -7.31 11.50 -11.11
N VAL A 79 -6.10 12.01 -10.93
CA VAL A 79 -4.98 11.81 -11.86
C VAL A 79 -3.85 11.09 -11.14
N VAL A 80 -3.20 10.15 -11.83
CA VAL A 80 -1.97 9.52 -11.34
C VAL A 80 -0.81 10.45 -11.61
N THR A 81 -0.11 10.87 -10.57
CA THR A 81 1.05 11.79 -10.65
C THR A 81 2.24 11.22 -9.89
N PRO A 82 3.48 11.58 -10.26
CA PRO A 82 4.65 11.28 -9.43
C PRO A 82 4.50 11.88 -8.03
N ILE A 83 5.05 11.22 -7.01
CA ILE A 83 5.09 11.76 -5.65
C ILE A 83 6.10 12.91 -5.53
N SER A 84 5.86 13.78 -4.56
CA SER A 84 6.83 14.81 -4.17
C SER A 84 7.90 14.25 -3.22
N GLN A 85 9.04 14.93 -3.11
CA GLN A 85 10.09 14.57 -2.15
C GLN A 85 9.60 14.54 -0.69
N GLY A 86 8.62 15.37 -0.33
CA GLY A 86 8.06 15.38 1.03
C GLY A 86 7.17 14.16 1.34
N GLN A 87 6.66 13.47 0.32
CA GLN A 87 5.87 12.25 0.46
C GLN A 87 6.75 11.00 0.53
N TRP A 88 7.91 11.02 -0.14
CA TRP A 88 8.90 9.95 -0.07
C TRP A 88 9.31 9.59 1.37
N HIS A 89 9.47 10.58 2.25
CA HIS A 89 9.92 10.37 3.63
C HIS A 89 8.87 9.75 4.57
N ARG A 90 7.69 9.41 4.07
CA ARG A 90 6.51 9.02 4.88
C ARG A 90 6.14 7.54 4.77
N LEU A 91 6.97 6.74 4.11
CA LEU A 91 6.78 5.30 3.92
C LEU A 91 7.77 4.48 4.76
#